data_AF-A0AAD5HTU9-F1
#
_entry.id   AF-A0AAD5HTU9-F1
#
_cell.length_a   1.000
_cell.length_b   1.000
_cell.length_c   1.000
_cell.angle_alpha   90.00
_cell.angle_beta   90.00
_cell.angle_gamma   90.00
#
_symmetry.space_group_name_H-M   'P 1'
#
loop_
_entity.id
_entity.type
_entity.pdbx_description
1 polymer ?
#
loop_
_entity_poly.entity_id
_entity_poly.type
_entity_poly.pdbx_seq_one_letter_code
_entity_poly.pdbx_strand_id
1 'polypeptide(L)'
;MSEFRPRRTHKKSRGGCRQCKSRHIKCDELDPGSRANTVASSPTLLHARDRHMFNLEHMSLLFNITSNPAGFIKCDEPSGAVISDIIECALKNQYVMDQLLALSALQSSLQHPENSANLRLLSIQLQGRALSLHNASAAKLSASRMLPRFMFSMLLAYALLHDTLSSSQLGISTFIEKLGDFLQLIQLELDPKHSQSVSPEAEDDLKGLESMLTGASAEQPSLSSCRNAVTALKIAHTLYQKHRQHRGLRTQAQAAFLIYTPLDFVDALRERQPEALVILAYYGILLSKCRDFWVVGDAGKRLIRLVESNLSPEWDRYLELPRQIALEQPNSS
;
A
#
# COMPACT_ATOMS: atom_id res chain seq x y z
N MET A 1 -18.56 31.05 62.54
CA MET A 1 -19.53 30.02 62.98
C MET A 1 -19.78 29.08 61.81
N SER A 2 -19.32 27.84 61.90
CA SER A 2 -19.40 26.82 60.85
C SER A 2 -20.79 26.18 60.86
N GLU A 3 -21.54 26.30 59.75
CA GLU A 3 -22.84 25.65 59.56
C GLU A 3 -22.68 24.13 59.47
N PHE A 4 -23.23 23.40 60.44
CA PHE A 4 -23.39 21.95 60.36
C PHE A 4 -24.55 21.62 59.41
N ARG A 5 -24.23 21.11 58.21
CA ARG A 5 -25.24 20.49 57.31
C ARG A 5 -25.55 19.06 57.77
N PRO A 6 -26.80 18.71 58.10
CA PRO A 6 -27.15 17.34 58.49
C PRO A 6 -27.04 16.38 57.29
N ARG A 7 -26.55 15.16 57.54
CA ARG A 7 -26.48 14.09 56.54
C ARG A 7 -27.89 13.69 56.09
N ARG A 8 -28.13 13.72 54.79
CA ARG A 8 -29.39 13.25 54.19
C ARG A 8 -29.57 11.76 54.45
N THR A 9 -30.78 11.38 54.85
CA THR A 9 -31.19 9.99 55.00
C THR A 9 -31.34 9.33 53.63
N HIS A 10 -30.57 8.26 53.38
CA HIS A 10 -30.69 7.45 52.18
C HIS A 10 -31.43 6.14 52.46
N LYS A 11 -32.30 5.72 51.54
CA LYS A 11 -32.99 4.43 51.59
C LYS A 11 -31.99 3.32 51.24
N LYS A 12 -31.83 2.31 52.12
CA LYS A 12 -30.90 1.19 51.89
C LYS A 12 -31.30 0.41 50.63
N SER A 13 -30.35 0.23 49.70
CA SER A 13 -30.54 -0.62 48.52
C SER A 13 -30.67 -2.08 48.94
N ARG A 14 -31.73 -2.76 48.48
CA ARG A 14 -32.01 -4.18 48.79
C ARG A 14 -31.29 -5.16 47.84
N GLY A 15 -30.74 -4.67 46.73
CA GLY A 15 -30.17 -5.48 45.64
C GLY A 15 -28.67 -5.84 45.74
N GLY A 16 -27.96 -5.47 46.81
CA GLY A 16 -26.52 -5.76 46.90
C GLY A 16 -26.19 -7.24 47.17
N CYS A 17 -25.04 -7.72 46.67
CA CYS A 17 -24.50 -9.06 46.95
C CYS A 17 -24.16 -9.22 48.45
N ARG A 18 -23.98 -10.46 48.93
CA ARG A 18 -23.72 -10.76 50.36
C ARG A 18 -22.49 -10.02 50.91
N GLN A 19 -21.45 -9.85 50.09
CA GLN A 19 -20.19 -9.23 50.49
C GLN A 19 -20.30 -7.71 50.64
N CYS A 20 -21.00 -7.04 49.71
CA CYS A 20 -21.30 -5.61 49.82
C CYS A 20 -22.27 -5.30 50.96
N LYS A 21 -23.24 -6.20 51.20
CA LYS A 21 -24.14 -6.12 52.36
C LYS A 21 -23.40 -6.25 53.69
N SER A 22 -22.42 -7.15 53.79
CA SER A 22 -21.56 -7.29 54.99
C SER A 22 -20.73 -6.02 55.24
N ARG A 23 -20.24 -5.38 54.17
CA ARG A 23 -19.39 -4.20 54.25
C ARG A 23 -20.13 -2.86 54.31
N HIS A 24 -21.47 -2.88 54.30
CA HIS A 24 -22.33 -1.68 54.32
C HIS A 24 -22.02 -0.66 53.18
N ILE A 25 -21.58 -1.15 52.02
CA ILE A 25 -21.26 -0.34 50.83
C ILE A 25 -22.19 -0.65 49.66
N LYS A 26 -22.29 0.27 48.69
CA LYS A 26 -23.09 0.08 47.47
C LYS A 26 -22.45 -1.00 46.59
N CYS A 27 -23.28 -1.87 46.02
CA CYS A 27 -22.85 -2.92 45.09
C CYS A 27 -22.98 -2.37 43.67
N ASP A 28 -21.89 -2.33 42.91
CA ASP A 28 -21.87 -1.85 41.52
C ASP A 28 -21.96 -2.99 40.49
N GLU A 29 -22.09 -4.24 40.94
CA GLU A 29 -22.34 -5.39 40.07
C GLU A 29 -23.80 -5.42 39.62
N LEU A 30 -24.02 -5.47 38.30
CA LEU A 30 -25.34 -5.55 37.68
C LEU A 30 -25.95 -6.95 37.89
N ASP A 31 -27.16 -6.99 38.45
CA ASP A 31 -27.95 -8.21 38.63
C ASP A 31 -28.23 -8.87 37.26
N PRO A 32 -27.84 -10.15 37.03
CA PRO A 32 -28.06 -10.84 35.76
C PRO A 32 -29.55 -11.04 35.41
N GLY A 33 -30.48 -10.70 36.31
CA GLY A 33 -31.90 -11.04 36.21
C GLY A 33 -32.90 -9.89 35.99
N SER A 34 -32.49 -8.65 35.71
CA SER A 34 -33.46 -7.55 35.54
C SER A 34 -33.42 -6.87 34.16
N ARG A 35 -34.51 -7.06 33.40
CA ARG A 35 -34.86 -6.25 32.22
C ARG A 35 -35.19 -4.84 32.68
N ALA A 36 -34.24 -3.91 32.56
CA ALA A 36 -34.53 -2.48 32.59
C ALA A 36 -33.65 -1.74 31.58
N ASN A 37 -34.33 -1.10 30.63
CA ASN A 37 -33.77 -0.15 29.68
C ASN A 37 -32.97 0.95 30.40
N THR A 38 -31.65 0.85 30.37
CA THR A 38 -30.77 2.00 30.44
C THR A 38 -29.70 1.82 29.37
N VAL A 39 -29.72 2.71 28.39
CA VAL A 39 -28.65 2.88 27.39
C VAL A 39 -27.43 3.44 28.14
N ALA A 40 -26.79 2.60 28.94
CA ALA A 40 -25.40 2.76 29.29
C ALA A 40 -24.64 2.08 28.16
N SER A 41 -24.23 2.88 27.18
CA SER A 41 -23.45 2.41 26.05
C SER A 41 -22.20 1.72 26.58
N SER A 42 -22.18 0.39 26.58
CA SER A 42 -20.95 -0.37 26.87
C SER A 42 -19.81 0.19 26.00
N PRO A 43 -18.58 0.32 26.51
CA PRO A 43 -17.43 0.77 25.71
C PRO A 43 -17.28 -0.06 24.42
N THR A 44 -17.65 -1.33 24.47
CA THR A 44 -17.70 -2.26 23.34
C THR A 44 -18.73 -1.88 22.27
N LEU A 45 -19.88 -1.31 22.65
CA LEU A 45 -20.92 -0.85 21.71
C LEU A 45 -20.58 0.52 21.11
N LEU A 46 -19.92 1.41 21.86
CA LEU A 46 -19.39 2.67 21.32
C LEU A 46 -18.26 2.40 20.30
N HIS A 47 -17.29 1.55 20.64
CA HIS A 47 -16.24 1.15 19.71
C HIS A 47 -16.76 0.38 18.49
N ALA A 48 -17.81 -0.43 18.63
CA ALA A 48 -18.47 -1.07 17.50
C ALA A 48 -19.19 -0.05 16.60
N ARG A 49 -19.80 0.98 17.19
CA ARG A 49 -20.51 2.04 16.44
C ARG A 49 -19.54 2.94 15.67
N ASP A 50 -18.41 3.31 16.27
CA ASP A 50 -17.36 4.12 15.61
C ASP A 50 -16.71 3.39 14.43
N ARG A 51 -16.73 2.05 14.45
CA ARG A 51 -16.18 1.21 13.37
C ARG A 51 -16.87 1.42 12.04
N HIS A 52 -18.09 1.94 12.00
CA HIS A 52 -18.89 2.13 10.77
C HIS A 52 -19.10 3.61 10.41
N MET A 53 -18.52 4.55 11.15
CA MET A 53 -18.78 5.97 10.94
C MET A 53 -17.90 6.57 9.85
N PHE A 54 -18.56 7.33 8.96
CA PHE A 54 -17.92 8.25 8.02
C PHE A 54 -18.30 9.69 8.36
N ASN A 55 -17.33 10.60 8.31
CA ASN A 55 -17.50 12.02 8.64
C ASN A 55 -17.38 12.88 7.37
N LEU A 56 -17.47 14.20 7.51
CA LEU A 56 -17.35 15.13 6.39
C LEU A 56 -15.96 15.12 5.74
N GLU A 57 -14.90 14.85 6.51
CA GLU A 57 -13.54 14.70 5.98
C GLU A 57 -13.44 13.51 5.02
N HIS A 58 -14.05 12.36 5.37
CA HIS A 58 -14.17 11.21 4.47
C HIS A 58 -14.97 11.54 3.21
N MET A 59 -16.03 12.35 3.31
CA MET A 59 -16.81 12.77 2.13
C MET A 59 -15.99 13.67 1.20
N SER A 60 -15.15 14.55 1.76
CA SER A 60 -14.20 15.36 0.99
C SER A 60 -13.18 14.47 0.26
N LEU A 61 -12.63 13.45 0.93
CA LEU A 61 -11.71 12.49 0.32
C LEU A 61 -12.35 11.70 -0.82
N LEU A 62 -13.61 11.28 -0.66
CA LEU A 62 -14.36 10.61 -1.72
C LEU A 62 -14.64 11.55 -2.91
N PHE A 63 -15.00 12.80 -2.62
CA PHE A 63 -15.22 13.84 -3.64
C PHE A 63 -13.96 14.14 -4.45
N ASN A 64 -12.78 14.16 -3.81
CA ASN A 64 -11.51 14.36 -4.52
C ASN A 64 -11.27 13.26 -5.57
N ILE A 65 -11.60 12.01 -5.23
CA ILE A 65 -11.47 10.85 -6.15
C ILE A 65 -12.40 11.01 -7.35
N THR A 66 -13.68 11.36 -7.12
CA THR A 66 -14.67 11.50 -8.20
C THR A 66 -14.43 12.72 -9.08
N SER A 67 -13.84 13.78 -8.52
CA SER A 67 -13.54 15.02 -9.24
C SER A 67 -12.32 14.89 -10.16
N ASN A 68 -11.39 14.00 -9.86
CA ASN A 68 -10.20 13.75 -10.67
C ASN A 68 -9.81 12.26 -10.69
N PRO A 69 -10.62 11.39 -11.33
CA PRO A 69 -10.40 9.94 -11.30
C PRO A 69 -9.08 9.53 -11.98
N ALA A 70 -8.69 10.23 -13.05
CA ALA A 70 -7.45 9.98 -13.78
C ALA A 70 -6.19 10.36 -12.98
N GLY A 71 -6.31 11.29 -12.03
CA GLY A 71 -5.24 11.63 -11.09
C GLY A 71 -5.06 10.58 -9.98
N PHE A 72 -6.11 9.82 -9.66
CA PHE A 72 -6.09 8.82 -8.58
C PHE A 72 -5.61 7.45 -9.07
N ILE A 73 -6.29 6.88 -10.07
CA ILE A 73 -5.91 5.63 -10.73
C ILE A 73 -5.71 5.89 -12.21
N LYS A 74 -4.52 5.55 -12.71
CA LYS A 74 -4.18 5.65 -14.12
C LYS A 74 -4.56 4.37 -14.86
N CYS A 75 -5.69 4.42 -15.56
CA CYS A 75 -6.20 3.33 -16.39
C CYS A 75 -6.48 3.82 -17.82
N ASP A 76 -6.62 2.85 -18.70
CA ASP A 76 -6.76 3.04 -20.15
C ASP A 76 -8.21 3.06 -20.62
N GLU A 77 -9.06 2.32 -19.90
CA GLU A 77 -10.48 2.63 -19.81
C GLU A 77 -10.65 4.06 -19.29
N PRO A 78 -11.75 4.77 -19.63
CA PRO A 78 -12.00 6.08 -19.06
C PRO A 78 -11.93 5.93 -17.54
N SER A 79 -10.93 6.54 -16.89
CA SER A 79 -10.61 6.25 -15.49
C SER A 79 -11.82 6.48 -14.58
N GLY A 80 -12.77 7.31 -15.00
CA GLY A 80 -14.08 7.47 -14.37
C GLY A 80 -14.93 6.19 -14.30
N ALA A 81 -14.93 5.30 -15.29
CA ALA A 81 -15.68 4.04 -15.27
C ALA A 81 -15.10 3.07 -14.22
N VAL A 82 -13.79 2.85 -14.24
CA VAL A 82 -13.10 2.02 -13.23
C VAL A 82 -13.34 2.55 -11.81
N ILE A 83 -13.24 3.87 -11.63
CA ILE A 83 -13.51 4.51 -10.34
C ILE A 83 -14.99 4.37 -9.95
N SER A 84 -15.91 4.48 -10.89
CA SER A 84 -17.34 4.25 -10.64
C SER A 84 -17.61 2.84 -10.13
N ASP A 85 -17.01 1.82 -10.76
CA ASP A 85 -17.15 0.43 -10.35
C ASP A 85 -16.57 0.18 -8.96
N ILE A 86 -15.40 0.77 -8.67
CA ILE A 86 -14.77 0.71 -7.34
C ILE A 86 -15.68 1.36 -6.29
N ILE A 87 -16.26 2.53 -6.59
CA ILE A 87 -17.17 3.24 -5.67
C ILE A 87 -18.46 2.43 -5.46
N GLU A 88 -19.06 1.88 -6.52
CA GLU A 88 -20.25 1.05 -6.38
C GLU A 88 -20.00 -0.17 -5.48
N CYS A 89 -18.82 -0.79 -5.64
CA CYS A 89 -18.38 -1.87 -4.77
C CYS A 89 -18.14 -1.40 -3.33
N ALA A 90 -17.48 -0.25 -3.15
CA ALA A 90 -17.19 0.36 -1.86
C ALA A 90 -18.45 0.70 -1.06
N LEU A 91 -19.49 1.21 -1.73
CA LEU A 91 -20.78 1.51 -1.11
C LEU A 91 -21.47 0.26 -0.53
N LYS A 92 -21.16 -0.93 -1.08
CA LYS A 92 -21.68 -2.23 -0.61
C LYS A 92 -20.73 -2.92 0.38
N ASN A 93 -19.46 -2.52 0.43
CA ASN A 93 -18.41 -3.22 1.17
C ASN A 93 -17.52 -2.21 1.92
N GLN A 94 -17.71 -2.12 3.23
CA GLN A 94 -17.03 -1.10 4.01
C GLN A 94 -15.50 -1.21 3.98
N TYR A 95 -14.91 -2.41 4.02
CA TYR A 95 -13.44 -2.52 3.95
C TYR A 95 -12.87 -2.00 2.63
N VAL A 96 -13.64 -2.06 1.54
CA VAL A 96 -13.26 -1.45 0.26
C VAL A 96 -13.36 0.07 0.34
N MET A 97 -14.44 0.61 0.94
CA MET A 97 -14.58 2.05 1.19
C MET A 97 -13.46 2.60 2.08
N ASP A 98 -13.15 1.91 3.17
CA ASP A 98 -12.09 2.30 4.10
C ASP A 98 -10.73 2.34 3.40
N GLN A 99 -10.41 1.32 2.59
CA GLN A 99 -9.15 1.30 1.84
C GLN A 99 -9.11 2.37 0.73
N LEU A 100 -10.23 2.62 0.05
CA LEU A 100 -10.35 3.66 -0.97
C LEU A 100 -10.07 5.05 -0.37
N LEU A 101 -10.69 5.33 0.78
CA LEU A 101 -10.50 6.59 1.51
C LEU A 101 -9.10 6.70 2.11
N ALA A 102 -8.53 5.59 2.60
CA ALA A 102 -7.15 5.57 3.09
C ALA A 102 -6.18 5.99 1.98
N LEU A 103 -6.33 5.40 0.79
CA LEU A 103 -5.49 5.72 -0.36
C LEU A 103 -5.68 7.18 -0.81
N SER A 104 -6.90 7.71 -0.77
CA SER A 104 -7.18 9.13 -1.05
C SER A 104 -6.57 10.06 -0.01
N ALA A 105 -6.63 9.71 1.28
CA ALA A 105 -5.96 10.45 2.34
C ALA A 105 -4.43 10.47 2.15
N LEU A 106 -3.84 9.32 1.79
CA LEU A 106 -2.42 9.20 1.49
C LEU A 106 -2.03 10.11 0.32
N GLN A 107 -2.77 10.05 -0.80
CA GLN A 107 -2.51 10.91 -1.95
C GLN A 107 -2.64 12.40 -1.58
N SER A 108 -3.72 12.76 -0.87
CA SER A 108 -3.98 14.14 -0.43
C SER A 108 -2.86 14.65 0.49
N SER A 109 -2.25 13.78 1.30
CA SER A 109 -1.12 14.14 2.17
C SER A 109 0.13 14.59 1.40
N LEU A 110 0.24 14.22 0.12
CA LEU A 110 1.32 14.65 -0.78
C LEU A 110 1.03 16.00 -1.44
N GLN A 111 -0.25 16.35 -1.57
CA GLN A 111 -0.72 17.59 -2.19
C GLN A 111 -0.87 18.74 -1.19
N HIS A 112 -1.09 18.41 0.08
CA HIS A 112 -1.34 19.34 1.19
C HIS A 112 -0.28 19.21 2.28
N PRO A 113 0.94 19.75 2.10
CA PRO A 113 2.02 19.65 3.08
C PRO A 113 1.64 20.17 4.48
N GLU A 114 0.78 21.19 4.54
CA GLU A 114 0.28 21.82 5.77
C GLU A 114 -0.51 20.86 6.67
N ASN A 115 -1.17 19.86 6.09
CA ASN A 115 -1.99 18.88 6.81
C ASN A 115 -1.51 17.44 6.62
N SER A 116 -0.29 17.26 6.09
CA SER A 116 0.23 15.94 5.67
C SER A 116 0.25 14.93 6.81
N ALA A 117 0.64 15.34 8.03
CA ALA A 117 0.71 14.45 9.18
C ALA A 117 -0.66 13.88 9.59
N ASN A 118 -1.70 14.72 9.63
CA ASN A 118 -3.05 14.29 9.98
C ASN A 118 -3.64 13.37 8.89
N LEU A 119 -3.45 13.73 7.62
CA LEU A 119 -3.90 12.91 6.48
C LEU A 119 -3.22 11.54 6.44
N ARG A 120 -1.92 11.45 6.78
CA ARG A 120 -1.21 10.18 6.93
C ARG A 120 -1.74 9.35 8.08
N LEU A 121 -1.99 9.96 9.24
CA LEU A 121 -2.60 9.27 10.37
C LEU A 121 -3.98 8.73 10.02
N LEU A 122 -4.80 9.54 9.35
CA LEU A 122 -6.12 9.14 8.87
C LEU A 122 -6.05 7.96 7.89
N SER A 123 -5.11 8.01 6.93
CA SER A 123 -4.83 6.90 6.02
C SER A 123 -4.52 5.61 6.78
N ILE A 124 -3.62 5.66 7.76
CA ILE A 124 -3.24 4.49 8.57
C ILE A 124 -4.43 3.94 9.37
N GLN A 125 -5.23 4.82 9.98
CA GLN A 125 -6.41 4.43 10.75
C GLN A 125 -7.47 3.73 9.87
N LEU A 126 -7.77 4.31 8.70
CA LEU A 126 -8.71 3.74 7.75
C LEU A 126 -8.21 2.41 7.19
N GLN A 127 -6.94 2.32 6.79
CA GLN A 127 -6.34 1.08 6.30
C GLN A 127 -6.31 -0.03 7.38
N GLY A 128 -6.00 0.31 8.63
CA GLY A 128 -6.07 -0.63 9.75
C GLY A 128 -7.48 -1.17 10.00
N ARG A 129 -8.50 -0.30 9.89
CA ARG A 129 -9.91 -0.69 9.96
C ARG A 129 -10.30 -1.59 8.79
N ALA A 130 -9.88 -1.23 7.58
CA ALA A 130 -10.12 -1.99 6.35
C ALA A 130 -9.56 -3.42 6.45
N LEU A 131 -8.29 -3.57 6.85
CA LEU A 131 -7.65 -4.87 7.05
C LEU A 131 -8.40 -5.73 8.09
N SER A 132 -8.80 -5.14 9.22
CA SER A 132 -9.55 -5.87 10.24
C SER A 132 -10.90 -6.39 9.73
N LEU A 133 -11.63 -5.57 8.98
CA LEU A 133 -12.91 -5.93 8.38
C LEU A 133 -12.76 -6.95 7.24
N HIS A 134 -11.74 -6.79 6.40
CA HIS A 134 -11.41 -7.72 5.33
C HIS A 134 -11.10 -9.11 5.88
N ASN A 135 -10.21 -9.20 6.89
CA ASN A 135 -9.84 -10.46 7.53
C ASN A 135 -11.04 -11.13 8.21
N ALA A 136 -11.92 -10.37 8.86
CA ALA A 136 -13.16 -10.91 9.43
C ALA A 136 -14.11 -11.44 8.34
N SER A 137 -14.08 -10.85 7.14
CA SER A 137 -14.88 -11.29 5.99
C SER A 137 -14.26 -12.49 5.24
N ALA A 138 -12.96 -12.74 5.41
CA ALA A 138 -12.22 -13.84 4.77
C ALA A 138 -12.66 -15.22 5.27
N ALA A 139 -13.02 -15.33 6.56
CA ALA A 139 -13.40 -16.56 7.25
C ALA A 139 -14.69 -17.26 6.74
N LYS A 140 -15.41 -16.63 5.80
CA LYS A 140 -16.57 -17.22 5.13
C LYS A 140 -16.25 -17.23 3.63
N LEU A 141 -16.16 -18.38 2.95
CA LEU A 141 -15.88 -18.43 1.50
C LEU A 141 -17.20 -18.46 0.70
N SER A 142 -17.41 -17.49 -0.20
CA SER A 142 -18.44 -17.56 -1.25
C SER A 142 -17.95 -16.84 -2.50
N ALA A 143 -18.26 -17.38 -3.69
CA ALA A 143 -17.84 -16.83 -4.98
C ALA A 143 -18.31 -15.38 -5.21
N SER A 144 -19.44 -15.00 -4.61
CA SER A 144 -19.98 -13.63 -4.64
C SER A 144 -19.08 -12.55 -4.01
N ARG A 145 -17.97 -12.94 -3.35
CA ARG A 145 -17.04 -12.04 -2.65
C ARG A 145 -15.68 -11.88 -3.33
N MET A 146 -15.45 -12.47 -4.51
CA MET A 146 -14.16 -12.35 -5.20
C MET A 146 -13.89 -10.92 -5.66
N LEU A 147 -14.88 -10.25 -6.28
CA LEU A 147 -14.69 -8.89 -6.81
C LEU A 147 -14.36 -7.84 -5.72
N PRO A 148 -15.09 -7.77 -4.58
CA PRO A 148 -14.73 -6.86 -3.50
C PRO A 148 -13.35 -7.12 -2.88
N ARG A 149 -12.95 -8.40 -2.76
CA ARG A 149 -11.61 -8.76 -2.27
C ARG A 149 -10.54 -8.30 -3.24
N PHE A 150 -10.71 -8.58 -4.54
CA PHE A 150 -9.79 -8.12 -5.58
C PHE A 150 -9.65 -6.59 -5.60
N MET A 151 -10.75 -5.84 -5.49
CA MET A 151 -10.68 -4.37 -5.44
C MET A 151 -9.95 -3.86 -4.20
N PHE A 152 -10.20 -4.45 -3.02
CA PHE A 152 -9.46 -4.12 -1.80
C PHE A 152 -7.97 -4.38 -1.95
N SER A 153 -7.62 -5.58 -2.41
CA SER A 153 -6.28 -6.06 -2.74
C SER A 153 -5.52 -5.12 -3.68
N MET A 154 -6.14 -4.73 -4.80
CA MET A 154 -5.60 -3.77 -5.75
C MET A 154 -5.35 -2.38 -5.11
N LEU A 155 -6.30 -1.86 -4.32
CA LEU A 155 -6.13 -0.57 -3.64
C LEU A 155 -5.05 -0.63 -2.56
N LEU A 156 -4.93 -1.76 -1.86
CA LEU A 156 -3.89 -2.02 -0.88
C LEU A 156 -2.51 -2.10 -1.55
N ALA A 157 -2.41 -2.73 -2.72
CA ALA A 157 -1.19 -2.79 -3.50
C ALA A 157 -0.69 -1.38 -3.87
N TYR A 158 -1.56 -0.44 -4.26
CA TYR A 158 -1.11 0.94 -4.51
C TYR A 158 -0.54 1.63 -3.25
N ALA A 159 -1.17 1.44 -2.08
CA ALA A 159 -0.69 2.00 -0.83
C ALA A 159 0.69 1.40 -0.45
N LEU A 160 0.82 0.08 -0.52
CA LEU A 160 2.08 -0.61 -0.22
C LEU A 160 3.19 -0.25 -1.20
N LEU A 161 2.87 -0.15 -2.49
CA LEU A 161 3.82 0.27 -3.51
C LEU A 161 4.38 1.67 -3.20
N HIS A 162 3.50 2.62 -2.86
CA HIS A 162 3.94 3.97 -2.45
C HIS A 162 4.88 3.90 -1.24
N ASP A 163 4.55 3.09 -0.24
CA ASP A 163 5.34 2.92 0.98
C ASP A 163 6.69 2.25 0.73
N THR A 164 6.73 1.24 -0.15
CA THR A 164 7.96 0.57 -0.60
C THR A 164 8.85 1.56 -1.34
N LEU A 165 8.32 2.27 -2.34
CA LEU A 165 9.06 3.25 -3.13
C LEU A 165 9.56 4.43 -2.29
N SER A 166 8.77 4.88 -1.31
CA SER A 166 9.15 5.94 -0.37
C SER A 166 10.22 5.50 0.62
N SER A 167 10.27 4.22 0.98
CA SER A 167 11.27 3.68 1.92
C SER A 167 12.70 3.70 1.38
N SER A 168 12.91 3.98 0.09
CA SER A 168 14.23 4.28 -0.48
C SER A 168 14.97 5.40 0.27
N GLN A 169 14.25 6.28 0.98
CA GLN A 169 14.84 7.33 1.82
C GLN A 169 15.39 6.81 3.14
N LEU A 170 14.95 5.64 3.59
CA LEU A 170 15.31 5.04 4.88
C LEU A 170 16.53 4.11 4.77
N GLY A 171 16.90 3.72 3.55
CA GLY A 171 18.05 2.87 3.28
C GLY A 171 17.69 1.61 2.49
N ILE A 172 18.72 0.96 1.94
CA ILE A 172 18.57 -0.16 1.00
C ILE A 172 17.97 -1.40 1.68
N SER A 173 18.29 -1.67 2.95
CA SER A 173 17.74 -2.81 3.71
C SER A 173 16.23 -2.69 3.89
N THR A 174 15.76 -1.52 4.35
CA THR A 174 14.32 -1.27 4.55
C THR A 174 13.56 -1.33 3.23
N PHE A 175 14.14 -0.80 2.16
CA PHE A 175 13.56 -0.89 0.82
C PHE A 175 13.38 -2.34 0.36
N ILE A 176 14.40 -3.18 0.53
CA ILE A 176 14.36 -4.58 0.08
C ILE A 176 13.35 -5.40 0.87
N GLU A 177 13.26 -5.22 2.19
CA GLU A 177 12.24 -5.92 2.99
C GLU A 177 10.83 -5.53 2.54
N LYS A 178 10.56 -4.23 2.39
CA LYS A 178 9.25 -3.77 1.88
C LYS A 178 8.96 -4.22 0.45
N LEU A 179 9.99 -4.35 -0.39
CA LEU A 179 9.86 -4.89 -1.74
C LEU A 179 9.47 -6.38 -1.68
N GLY A 180 10.09 -7.16 -0.79
CA GLY A 180 9.74 -8.54 -0.53
C GLY A 180 8.29 -8.71 -0.09
N ASP A 181 7.86 -7.94 0.91
CA ASP A 181 6.48 -7.95 1.41
C ASP A 181 5.47 -7.63 0.28
N PHE A 182 5.81 -6.65 -0.55
CA PHE A 182 4.98 -6.24 -1.68
C PHE A 182 4.86 -7.32 -2.76
N LEU A 183 6.00 -7.92 -3.16
CA LEU A 183 6.01 -8.99 -4.17
C LEU A 183 5.25 -10.24 -3.69
N GLN A 184 5.36 -10.56 -2.39
CA GLN A 184 4.62 -11.66 -1.81
C GLN A 184 3.10 -11.44 -1.88
N LEU A 185 2.62 -10.20 -1.64
CA LEU A 185 1.20 -9.88 -1.79
C LEU A 185 0.73 -10.06 -3.24
N ILE A 186 1.46 -9.51 -4.21
CA ILE A 186 1.09 -9.60 -5.64
C ILE A 186 0.99 -11.05 -6.10
N GLN A 187 1.96 -11.89 -5.74
CA GLN A 187 2.00 -13.29 -6.16
C GLN A 187 0.88 -14.15 -5.54
N LEU A 188 0.33 -13.75 -4.39
CA LEU A 188 -0.82 -14.43 -3.78
C LEU A 188 -2.15 -14.12 -4.49
N GLU A 189 -2.22 -12.99 -5.18
CA GLU A 189 -3.46 -12.46 -5.75
C GLU A 189 -3.57 -12.63 -7.26
N LEU A 190 -2.43 -12.75 -7.96
CA LEU A 190 -2.37 -12.92 -9.40
C LEU A 190 -1.97 -14.36 -9.76
N ASP A 191 -2.80 -15.07 -10.53
CA ASP A 191 -2.39 -16.30 -11.19
C ASP A 191 -1.51 -15.93 -12.40
N PRO A 192 -0.20 -16.25 -12.40
CA PRO A 192 0.73 -15.87 -13.47
C PRO A 192 0.40 -16.52 -14.83
N LYS A 193 -0.60 -17.39 -14.91
CA LYS A 193 -1.00 -18.07 -16.17
C LYS A 193 -1.81 -17.20 -17.14
N HIS A 194 -2.29 -16.03 -16.73
CA HIS A 194 -3.12 -15.14 -17.59
C HIS A 194 -2.37 -13.95 -18.19
N SER A 195 -1.07 -13.80 -17.92
CA SER A 195 -0.25 -12.79 -18.57
C SER A 195 -0.04 -13.14 -20.04
N GLN A 196 -0.66 -12.35 -20.92
CA GLN A 196 -0.44 -12.39 -22.37
C GLN A 196 1.06 -12.47 -22.69
N SER A 197 1.40 -13.27 -23.71
CA SER A 197 2.73 -13.43 -24.28
C SER A 197 3.23 -12.11 -24.89
N VAL A 198 3.70 -11.18 -24.05
CA VAL A 198 4.45 -10.02 -24.53
C VAL A 198 5.85 -10.53 -24.83
N SER A 199 6.13 -10.76 -26.11
CA SER A 199 7.49 -11.05 -26.57
C SER A 199 8.35 -9.80 -26.30
N PRO A 200 9.40 -9.89 -25.48
CA PRO A 200 10.27 -8.75 -25.24
C PRO A 200 11.02 -8.40 -26.53
N GLU A 201 10.87 -7.16 -27.01
CA GLU A 201 11.76 -6.64 -28.05
C GLU A 201 13.09 -6.25 -27.39
N ALA A 202 14.21 -6.67 -27.98
CA ALA A 202 15.54 -6.46 -27.42
C ALA A 202 15.99 -5.01 -27.64
N GLU A 203 15.78 -4.15 -26.64
CA GLU A 203 16.29 -2.78 -26.62
C GLU A 203 17.79 -2.78 -26.28
N ASP A 204 18.56 -1.90 -26.94
CA ASP A 204 20.03 -1.85 -26.86
C ASP A 204 20.52 -1.55 -25.43
N ASP A 205 19.80 -0.67 -24.71
CA ASP A 205 20.13 -0.22 -23.36
C ASP A 205 20.12 -1.36 -22.31
N LEU A 206 19.36 -2.43 -22.57
CA LEU A 206 19.24 -3.60 -21.67
C LEU A 206 20.16 -4.75 -22.08
N LYS A 207 20.75 -4.73 -23.28
CA LYS A 207 21.72 -5.77 -23.72
C LYS A 207 22.97 -5.77 -22.84
N GLY A 208 23.36 -4.60 -22.32
CA GLY A 208 24.45 -4.47 -21.35
C GLY A 208 24.24 -5.34 -20.12
N LEU A 209 23.02 -5.40 -19.57
CA LEU A 209 22.68 -6.25 -18.43
C LEU A 209 22.77 -7.74 -18.75
N GLU A 210 22.41 -8.15 -19.96
CA GLU A 210 22.55 -9.55 -20.35
C GLU A 210 24.01 -9.95 -20.48
N SER A 211 24.84 -9.09 -21.08
CA SER A 211 26.28 -9.31 -21.18
C SER A 211 26.97 -9.38 -19.80
N MET A 212 26.47 -8.61 -18.83
CA MET A 212 26.90 -8.66 -17.44
C MET A 212 26.63 -10.04 -16.82
N LEU A 213 25.45 -10.61 -17.08
CA LEU A 213 25.01 -11.91 -16.53
C LEU A 213 25.53 -13.14 -17.28
N THR A 214 26.09 -12.98 -18.49
CA THR A 214 26.78 -14.07 -19.21
C THR A 214 28.26 -14.17 -18.85
N GLY A 215 28.89 -13.07 -18.41
CA GLY A 215 30.27 -13.05 -17.92
C GLY A 215 30.45 -13.63 -16.51
N ALA A 216 29.39 -13.65 -15.71
CA ALA A 216 29.37 -14.28 -14.38
C ALA A 216 29.18 -15.81 -14.51
N SER A 217 29.92 -16.59 -13.72
CA SER A 217 29.95 -18.07 -13.82
C SER A 217 28.54 -18.66 -13.70
N ALA A 218 28.08 -19.32 -14.77
CA ALA A 218 26.67 -19.58 -15.09
C ALA A 218 25.90 -20.53 -14.14
N GLU A 219 26.53 -21.01 -13.07
CA GLU A 219 26.01 -22.10 -12.21
C GLU A 219 25.49 -21.62 -10.84
N GLN A 220 25.54 -20.31 -10.55
CA GLN A 220 24.98 -19.80 -9.30
C GLN A 220 23.45 -19.61 -9.38
N PRO A 221 22.66 -20.18 -8.45
CA PRO A 221 21.20 -20.05 -8.46
C PRO A 221 20.73 -18.59 -8.39
N SER A 222 21.50 -17.70 -7.77
CA SER A 222 21.21 -16.27 -7.72
C SER A 222 21.34 -15.53 -9.06
N LEU A 223 22.14 -16.06 -10.00
CA LEU A 223 22.22 -15.50 -11.35
C LEU A 223 20.98 -15.86 -12.18
N SER A 224 20.33 -16.99 -11.86
CA SER A 224 19.09 -17.38 -12.54
C SER A 224 17.92 -16.44 -12.20
N SER A 225 17.80 -16.03 -10.92
CA SER A 225 16.79 -15.04 -10.50
C SER A 225 17.07 -13.66 -11.10
N CYS A 226 18.34 -13.26 -11.22
CA CYS A 226 18.74 -12.02 -11.91
C CYS A 226 18.37 -12.04 -13.41
N ARG A 227 18.57 -13.15 -14.12
CA ARG A 227 18.15 -13.28 -15.54
C ARG A 227 16.64 -13.15 -15.71
N ASN A 228 15.87 -13.73 -14.80
CA ASN A 228 14.42 -13.60 -14.77
C ASN A 228 13.98 -12.15 -14.48
N ALA A 229 14.65 -11.45 -13.57
CA ALA A 229 14.41 -10.04 -13.30
C ALA A 229 14.75 -9.14 -14.51
N VAL A 230 15.83 -9.43 -15.25
CA VAL A 230 16.11 -8.74 -16.53
C VAL A 230 15.00 -8.99 -17.54
N THR A 231 14.47 -10.21 -17.62
CA THR A 231 13.33 -10.53 -18.49
C THR A 231 12.08 -9.74 -18.08
N ALA A 232 11.77 -9.67 -16.78
CA ALA A 232 10.68 -8.85 -16.25
C ALA A 232 10.85 -7.36 -16.63
N LEU A 233 12.07 -6.85 -16.54
CA LEU A 233 12.41 -5.48 -16.90
C LEU A 233 12.24 -5.21 -18.40
N LYS A 234 12.56 -6.17 -19.27
CA LYS A 234 12.31 -6.09 -20.71
C LYS A 234 10.82 -6.06 -21.06
N ILE A 235 10.01 -6.88 -20.39
CA ILE A 235 8.55 -6.86 -20.56
C ILE A 235 8.02 -5.48 -20.15
N ALA A 236 8.46 -4.96 -19.01
CA ALA A 236 8.07 -3.65 -18.51
C ALA A 236 8.47 -2.52 -19.47
N HIS A 237 9.69 -2.55 -20.04
CA HIS A 237 10.13 -1.56 -21.03
C HIS A 237 9.32 -1.65 -22.33
N THR A 238 9.08 -2.86 -22.84
CA THR A 238 8.24 -3.08 -24.03
C THR A 238 6.84 -2.48 -23.82
N LEU A 239 6.23 -2.72 -22.65
CA LEU A 239 4.93 -2.16 -22.29
C LEU A 239 4.96 -0.62 -22.22
N TYR A 240 6.01 -0.05 -21.61
CA TYR A 240 6.20 1.40 -21.57
C TYR A 240 6.26 2.00 -22.98
N GLN A 241 7.09 1.42 -23.86
CA GLN A 241 7.31 1.94 -25.22
C GLN A 241 6.05 1.83 -26.07
N LYS A 242 5.40 0.66 -26.06
CA LYS A 242 4.13 0.42 -26.77
C LYS A 242 3.07 1.45 -26.41
N HIS A 243 3.07 1.90 -25.15
CA HIS A 243 2.05 2.78 -24.61
C HIS A 243 2.56 4.17 -24.24
N ARG A 244 3.69 4.63 -24.80
CA ARG A 244 4.34 5.90 -24.44
C ARG A 244 3.43 7.14 -24.55
N GLN A 245 2.46 7.09 -25.47
CA GLN A 245 1.47 8.16 -25.71
C GLN A 245 0.23 8.04 -24.80
N HIS A 246 -0.04 6.86 -24.24
CA HIS A 246 -1.17 6.59 -23.36
C HIS A 246 -0.73 6.73 -21.91
N ARG A 247 -0.92 7.92 -21.32
CA ARG A 247 -0.46 8.23 -19.95
C ARG A 247 -0.92 7.22 -18.90
N GLY A 248 -2.11 6.63 -19.07
CA GLY A 248 -2.66 5.58 -18.20
C GLY A 248 -1.80 4.31 -18.19
N LEU A 249 -1.84 3.55 -19.29
CA LEU A 249 -1.08 2.31 -19.48
C LEU A 249 0.42 2.44 -19.25
N ARG A 250 1.01 3.56 -19.67
CA ARG A 250 2.44 3.77 -19.51
C ARG A 250 2.87 3.64 -18.05
N THR A 251 2.03 4.10 -17.14
CA THR A 251 2.29 3.99 -15.70
C THR A 251 2.00 2.61 -15.11
N GLN A 252 1.37 1.71 -15.87
CA GLN A 252 1.29 0.29 -15.53
C GLN A 252 2.59 -0.45 -15.83
N ALA A 253 3.47 0.09 -16.69
CA ALA A 253 4.76 -0.52 -16.99
C ALA A 253 5.62 -0.74 -15.74
N GLN A 254 5.63 0.20 -14.79
CA GLN A 254 6.36 0.02 -13.53
C GLN A 254 5.81 -1.15 -12.70
N ALA A 255 4.50 -1.37 -12.71
CA ALA A 255 3.88 -2.51 -12.02
C ALA A 255 4.22 -3.83 -12.72
N ALA A 256 4.35 -3.83 -14.05
CA ALA A 256 4.72 -5.02 -14.80
C ALA A 256 6.05 -5.62 -14.32
N PHE A 257 7.08 -4.79 -14.08
CA PHE A 257 8.34 -5.30 -13.51
C PHE A 257 8.09 -6.06 -12.21
N LEU A 258 7.31 -5.50 -11.28
CA LEU A 258 7.01 -6.12 -9.99
C LEU A 258 6.14 -7.39 -10.13
N ILE A 259 5.22 -7.42 -11.09
CA ILE A 259 4.37 -8.59 -11.35
C ILE A 259 5.19 -9.78 -11.88
N TYR A 260 6.16 -9.52 -12.78
CA TYR A 260 6.95 -10.57 -13.43
C TYR A 260 8.26 -10.90 -12.70
N THR A 261 8.65 -10.11 -11.69
CA THR A 261 9.87 -10.37 -10.92
C THR A 261 9.66 -11.56 -9.98
N PRO A 262 10.52 -12.60 -10.05
CA PRO A 262 10.41 -13.75 -9.15
C PRO A 262 10.75 -13.36 -7.71
N LEU A 263 10.16 -14.05 -6.73
CA LEU A 263 10.40 -13.74 -5.32
C LEU A 263 11.87 -13.96 -4.92
N ASP A 264 12.50 -14.98 -5.47
CA ASP A 264 13.92 -15.33 -5.25
C ASP A 264 14.90 -14.21 -5.68
N PHE A 265 14.45 -13.24 -6.48
CA PHE A 265 15.26 -12.06 -6.78
C PHE A 265 15.47 -11.18 -5.53
N VAL A 266 14.51 -11.18 -4.60
CA VAL A 266 14.61 -10.45 -3.33
C VAL A 266 15.74 -11.01 -2.48
N ASP A 267 15.98 -12.32 -2.53
CA ASP A 267 17.08 -12.94 -1.77
C ASP A 267 18.45 -12.51 -2.32
N ALA A 268 18.60 -12.42 -3.64
CA ALA A 268 19.80 -11.85 -4.26
C ALA A 268 20.02 -10.38 -3.85
N LEU A 269 18.95 -9.59 -3.70
CA LEU A 269 19.03 -8.23 -3.18
C LEU A 269 19.40 -8.18 -1.69
N ARG A 270 18.84 -9.08 -0.87
CA ARG A 270 19.16 -9.21 0.57
C ARG A 270 20.64 -9.55 0.77
N GLU A 271 21.17 -10.45 -0.06
CA GLU A 271 22.58 -10.82 -0.10
C GLU A 271 23.49 -9.71 -0.69
N ARG A 272 22.93 -8.58 -1.13
CA ARG A 272 23.65 -7.46 -1.74
C ARG A 272 24.45 -7.86 -2.96
N GLN A 273 23.94 -8.80 -3.75
CA GLN A 273 24.59 -9.17 -5.00
C GLN A 273 24.63 -7.96 -5.94
N PRO A 274 25.82 -7.58 -6.44
CA PRO A 274 25.96 -6.37 -7.24
C PRO A 274 25.10 -6.37 -8.50
N GLU A 275 24.97 -7.52 -9.17
CA GLU A 275 24.16 -7.70 -10.37
C GLU A 275 22.69 -7.38 -10.10
N ALA A 276 22.16 -7.87 -8.97
CA ALA A 276 20.78 -7.62 -8.56
C ALA A 276 20.55 -6.13 -8.25
N LEU A 277 21.51 -5.48 -7.60
CA LEU A 277 21.49 -4.05 -7.34
C LEU A 277 21.52 -3.23 -8.64
N VAL A 278 22.37 -3.58 -9.61
CA VAL A 278 22.39 -2.93 -10.92
C VAL A 278 21.03 -3.06 -11.63
N ILE A 279 20.42 -4.25 -11.63
CA ILE A 279 19.07 -4.44 -12.21
C ILE A 279 18.05 -3.52 -11.51
N LEU A 280 18.15 -3.36 -10.20
CA LEU A 280 17.29 -2.46 -9.42
C LEU A 280 17.50 -0.98 -9.79
N ALA A 281 18.72 -0.55 -10.13
CA ALA A 281 18.96 0.80 -10.66
C ALA A 281 18.26 1.02 -12.00
N TYR A 282 18.26 0.01 -12.89
CA TYR A 282 17.52 0.09 -14.14
C TYR A 282 15.99 0.09 -13.95
N TYR A 283 15.47 -0.58 -12.92
CA TYR A 283 14.08 -0.37 -12.52
C TYR A 283 13.83 1.09 -12.09
N GLY A 284 14.80 1.72 -11.41
CA GLY A 284 14.78 3.16 -11.11
C GLY A 284 14.68 4.07 -12.34
N ILE A 285 15.25 3.69 -13.49
CA ILE A 285 15.06 4.40 -14.76
C ILE A 285 13.59 4.36 -15.18
N LEU A 286 13.00 3.16 -15.19
CA LEU A 286 11.58 2.97 -15.55
C LEU A 286 10.66 3.77 -14.62
N LEU A 287 10.93 3.76 -13.31
CA LEU A 287 10.20 4.58 -12.34
C LEU A 287 10.33 6.08 -12.65
N SER A 288 11.53 6.56 -13.00
CA SER A 288 11.76 7.96 -13.35
C SER A 288 10.95 8.39 -14.59
N LYS A 289 10.78 7.48 -15.55
CA LYS A 289 9.92 7.66 -16.74
C LYS A 289 8.42 7.68 -16.41
N CYS A 290 8.02 7.17 -15.24
CA CYS A 290 6.66 7.10 -14.72
C CYS A 290 6.39 8.09 -13.57
N ARG A 291 7.27 9.09 -13.36
CA ARG A 291 7.20 10.05 -12.25
C ARG A 291 5.89 10.83 -12.14
N ASP A 292 5.15 10.95 -13.26
CA ASP A 292 3.88 11.64 -13.31
C ASP A 292 2.76 10.88 -12.58
N PHE A 293 3.00 9.62 -12.16
CA PHE A 293 2.10 8.89 -11.27
C PHE A 293 2.46 9.16 -9.80
N TRP A 294 1.48 9.58 -9.01
CA TRP A 294 1.68 10.04 -7.63
C TRP A 294 2.31 8.99 -6.71
N VAL A 295 2.04 7.70 -6.95
CA VAL A 295 2.63 6.57 -6.22
C VAL A 295 4.15 6.51 -6.42
N VAL A 296 4.62 6.92 -7.60
CA VAL A 296 6.03 6.86 -7.98
C VAL A 296 6.76 8.15 -7.62
N GLY A 297 6.28 9.30 -8.12
CA GLY A 297 6.94 10.60 -7.94
C GLY A 297 8.45 10.53 -8.22
N ASP A 298 9.27 11.05 -7.31
CA ASP A 298 10.73 11.03 -7.41
C ASP A 298 11.40 9.71 -6.98
N ALA A 299 10.64 8.63 -6.75
CA ALA A 299 11.20 7.38 -6.24
C ALA A 299 12.26 6.77 -7.16
N GLY A 300 12.12 6.90 -8.49
CA GLY A 300 13.09 6.36 -9.45
C GLY A 300 14.49 6.94 -9.26
N LYS A 301 14.60 8.27 -9.17
CA LYS A 301 15.89 8.95 -8.94
C LYS A 301 16.47 8.63 -7.57
N ARG A 302 15.63 8.54 -6.53
CA ARG A 302 16.07 8.15 -5.19
C ARG A 302 16.60 6.73 -5.17
N LEU A 303 15.92 5.80 -5.84
CA LEU A 303 16.33 4.40 -5.92
C LEU A 303 17.69 4.25 -6.62
N ILE A 304 17.90 4.98 -7.73
CA ILE A 304 19.18 4.96 -8.45
C ILE A 304 20.33 5.41 -7.52
N ARG A 305 20.17 6.54 -6.84
CA ARG A 305 21.19 7.06 -5.91
C ARG A 305 21.43 6.13 -4.73
N LEU A 306 20.36 5.50 -4.24
CA LEU A 306 20.45 4.51 -3.16
C LEU A 306 21.23 3.27 -3.59
N VAL A 307 21.01 2.78 -4.81
CA VAL A 307 21.79 1.66 -5.34
C VAL A 307 23.25 2.05 -5.53
N GLU A 308 23.50 3.21 -6.15
CA GLU A 308 24.84 3.72 -6.40
C GLU A 308 25.67 3.84 -5.11
N SER A 309 25.08 4.32 -4.02
CA SER A 309 25.79 4.42 -2.73
C SER A 309 26.09 3.07 -2.06
N ASN A 310 25.59 1.96 -2.60
CA ASN A 310 25.77 0.61 -2.07
C ASN A 310 26.56 -0.31 -3.01
N LEU A 311 27.11 0.22 -4.10
CA LEU A 311 27.94 -0.52 -5.05
C LEU A 311 29.39 -0.02 -5.04
N SER A 312 30.33 -0.94 -5.27
CA SER A 312 31.74 -0.61 -5.45
C SER A 312 31.99 0.08 -6.81
N PRO A 313 33.03 0.92 -6.94
CA PRO A 313 33.33 1.65 -8.19
C PRO A 313 33.54 0.77 -9.44
N GLU A 314 33.89 -0.51 -9.27
CA GLU A 314 34.03 -1.47 -10.37
C GLU A 314 32.74 -1.67 -11.20
N TRP A 315 31.57 -1.31 -10.63
CA TRP A 315 30.26 -1.39 -11.27
C TRP A 315 29.86 -0.10 -12.00
N ASP A 316 30.69 0.95 -11.95
CA ASP A 316 30.36 2.28 -12.49
C ASP A 316 29.96 2.25 -13.97
N ARG A 317 30.61 1.39 -14.76
CA ARG A 317 30.30 1.22 -16.20
C ARG A 317 28.83 0.84 -16.46
N TYR A 318 28.20 0.12 -15.53
CA TYR A 318 26.80 -0.29 -15.65
C TYR A 318 25.83 0.73 -15.04
N LEU A 319 26.34 1.71 -14.29
CA LEU A 319 25.56 2.75 -13.63
C LEU A 319 25.55 4.07 -14.41
N GLU A 320 26.31 4.21 -15.50
CA GLU A 320 26.38 5.44 -16.30
C GLU A 320 24.99 5.94 -16.75
N LEU A 321 24.19 5.07 -17.37
CA LEU A 321 22.85 5.40 -17.82
C LEU A 321 21.89 5.70 -16.65
N PRO A 322 21.74 4.84 -15.61
CA PRO A 322 20.96 5.20 -14.42
C PRO A 322 21.36 6.56 -13.83
N ARG A 323 22.66 6.81 -13.68
CA ARG A 323 23.21 8.06 -13.12
C ARG A 323 22.80 9.27 -13.95
N GLN A 324 22.88 9.18 -15.28
CA GLN A 324 22.43 10.25 -16.17
C GLN A 324 20.96 10.60 -15.91
N ILE A 325 20.08 9.60 -15.87
CA ILE A 325 18.64 9.79 -15.60
C ILE A 325 18.39 10.39 -14.20
N ALA A 326 19.18 9.99 -13.20
CA ALA A 326 19.08 10.52 -11.84
C ALA A 326 19.49 12.01 -11.72
N LEU A 327 20.30 12.49 -12.66
CA LEU A 327 20.79 13.88 -12.74
C LEU A 327 19.89 14.78 -13.60
N GLU A 328 19.07 14.22 -14.49
CA GLU A 328 18.13 15.00 -15.30
C GLU A 328 17.19 15.82 -14.41
N GLN A 329 17.18 17.15 -14.58
CA GLN A 329 16.22 18.03 -13.90
C GLN A 329 14.81 17.75 -14.43
N PRO A 330 13.74 17.94 -13.62
CA PRO A 330 12.40 17.82 -14.14
C PRO A 330 12.18 18.89 -15.22
N ASN A 331 12.05 18.48 -16.49
CA ASN A 331 11.53 19.35 -17.53
C ASN A 331 10.23 19.98 -17.03
N SER A 332 10.24 21.30 -16.87
CA SER A 332 9.07 22.12 -16.56
C SER A 332 8.15 22.08 -17.78
N SER A 333 7.16 21.20 -17.77
CA SER A 333 6.08 21.17 -18.75
C SER A 333 4.73 21.30 -18.08
#